data_AF-A0A3B9M367-F1
#
_entry.id   AF-A0A3B9M367-F1
#
_cell.length_a   1.000
_cell.length_b   1.000
_cell.length_c   1.000
_cell.angle_alpha   90.00
_cell.angle_beta   90.00
_cell.angle_gamma   90.00
#
_symmetry.space_group_name_H-M   'P 1'
#
loop_
_entity.id
_entity.type
_entity.pdbx_description
1 polymer ?
#
loop_
_entity_poly.entity_id
_entity_poly.type
_entity_poly.pdbx_seq_one_letter_code
_entity_poly.pdbx_strand_id
1 'polypeptide(L)' 'RTMLQVSLEDAVLADEIFTILMGEKVEPRREFIQTHAREVRNLDV' A
#
# COMPACT_ATOMS: atom_id res chain seq x y z
N ARG A 1 -14.64 3.55 22.43
CA ARG A 1 -14.40 3.53 20.96
C ARG A 1 -13.02 4.11 20.74
N THR A 2 -12.16 3.42 19.99
CA THR A 2 -10.84 3.93 19.60
C THR A 2 -10.93 4.28 18.13
N MET A 3 -10.60 5.53 17.77
CA MET A 3 -10.55 5.96 16.38
C MET A 3 -9.10 6.28 16.04
N LEU A 4 -8.66 5.81 14.88
CA LEU A 4 -7.35 6.13 14.32
C LEU A 4 -7.57 7.18 13.23
N GLN A 5 -6.83 8.29 13.34
CA GLN A 5 -6.86 9.35 12.33
C GLN A 5 -5.80 9.04 11.28
N VAL A 6 -6.20 9.00 10.01
CA VAL A 6 -5.28 8.80 8.88
C VAL A 6 -4.60 10.13 8.54
N SER A 7 -3.27 10.15 8.50
CA SER A 7 -2.45 11.27 8.03
C SER A 7 -1.92 10.99 6.62
N LEU A 8 -1.80 12.04 5.80
CA LEU A 8 -1.13 11.98 4.51
C LEU A 8 0.20 12.73 4.62
N GLU A 9 1.30 11.98 4.70
CA GLU A 9 2.64 12.54 4.92
C GLU A 9 3.31 12.94 3.60
N ASP A 10 3.18 12.10 2.57
CA ASP A 10 3.67 12.38 1.22
C ASP A 10 2.59 12.06 0.20
N ALA A 11 2.06 13.11 -0.44
CA ALA A 11 0.99 13.00 -1.41
C ALA A 11 1.44 12.35 -2.73
N VAL A 12 2.71 12.50 -3.12
CA VAL A 12 3.22 11.98 -4.39
C VAL A 12 3.42 10.48 -4.29
N LEU A 13 4.07 10.04 -3.20
CA LEU A 13 4.31 8.63 -2.95
C LEU A 13 3.00 7.86 -2.71
N ALA A 14 2.03 8.49 -2.04
CA ALA A 14 0.71 7.90 -1.86
C ALA A 14 0.01 7.66 -3.21
N ASP A 15 0.02 8.65 -4.11
CA ASP A 15 -0.63 8.55 -5.43
C ASP A 15 -0.02 7.44 -6.30
N GLU A 16 1.30 7.28 -6.25
CA GLU A 16 2.00 6.20 -6.93
C GLU A 16 1.56 4.82 -6.40
N ILE A 17 1.51 4.65 -5.07
CA ILE A 17 1.06 3.42 -4.44
C ILE A 17 -0.40 3.12 -4.77
N PHE A 18 -1.27 4.13 -4.76
CA PHE A 18 -2.67 3.98 -5.16
C PHE A 18 -2.78 3.51 -6.61
N THR A 19 -2.00 4.09 -7.52
CA THR A 19 -2.01 3.71 -8.93
C THR A 19 -1.55 2.26 -9.13
N ILE A 20 -0.51 1.82 -8.43
CA ILE A 20 0.01 0.44 -8.53
C ILE A 20 -1.00 -0.57 -7.98
N LEU A 21 -1.60 -0.28 -6.82
CA LEU A 21 -2.47 -1.23 -6.13
C LEU A 21 -3.91 -1.23 -6.65
N MET A 22 -4.43 -0.06 -7.03
CA MET A 22 -5.84 0.14 -7.40
C MET A 22 -6.04 0.39 -8.89
N GLY A 23 -4.96 0.47 -9.68
CA GLY A 23 -5.03 0.62 -11.12
C GLY A 23 -5.54 -0.63 -11.86
N GLU A 24 -5.83 -0.45 -13.14
CA GLU A 24 -6.38 -1.49 -14.01
C GLU A 24 -5.37 -2.59 -14.36
N LYS A 25 -4.08 -2.25 -14.35
CA LYS A 25 -3.01 -3.18 -14.76
C LYS A 25 -2.77 -4.21 -13.66
N VAL A 26 -2.94 -5.48 -14.03
CA VAL A 26 -2.77 -6.61 -13.09
C VAL A 26 -1.30 -6.91 -12.82
N GLU A 27 -0.40 -6.75 -13.80
CA GLU A 27 1.01 -7.11 -13.67
C GLU A 27 1.75 -6.31 -12.59
N PRO A 28 1.69 -4.97 -12.57
CA PRO A 28 2.41 -4.17 -11.58
C PRO A 28 1.93 -4.46 -10.15
N ARG A 29 0.61 -4.67 -9.99
CA ARG A 29 0.03 -5.09 -8.72
C ARG A 29 0.56 -6.44 -8.25
N ARG A 30 0.64 -7.42 -9.16
CA ARG A 30 1.14 -8.77 -8.83
C ARG A 30 2.59 -8.73 -8.39
N GLU A 31 3.43 -8.02 -9.13
CA GLU A 31 4.84 -7.85 -8.80
C GLU A 31 5.01 -7.17 -7.44
N PHE A 32 4.29 -6.06 -7.21
CA PHE A 32 4.34 -5.35 -5.93
C PHE A 32 3.99 -6.25 -4.74
N ILE A 33 2.91 -7.04 -4.86
CA ILE A 33 2.48 -7.97 -3.81
C ILE A 33 3.55 -9.06 -3.60
N GLN A 34 4.07 -9.67 -4.67
CA GLN A 34 5.06 -10.74 -4.53
C GLN A 34 6.37 -10.27 -3.88
N THR A 35 6.82 -9.08 -4.23
CA THR A 35 8.03 -8.48 -3.67
C THR A 35 7.88 -8.22 -2.17
N HIS A 36 6.79 -7.56 -1.76
CA HIS A 36 6.67 -7.06 -0.38
C HIS A 36 5.92 -8.01 0.57
N ALA A 37 5.18 -9.00 0.07
CA ALA A 37 4.31 -9.86 0.91
C ALA A 37 5.03 -10.58 2.07
N ARG A 38 6.34 -10.80 1.96
CA ARG A 38 7.13 -11.47 3.01
C ARG A 38 7.80 -10.51 3.99
N GLU A 39 7.92 -9.24 3.61
CA GLU A 39 8.52 -8.18 4.43
C GLU A 39 7.57 -7.75 5.54
N VAL A 40 6.29 -7.98 5.31
CA VAL A 40 5.22 -7.63 6.21
C VAL A 40 5.00 -8.73 7.24
N ARG A 41 5.71 -8.63 8.38
CA ARG A 41 5.56 -9.56 9.52
C ARG A 41 4.57 -9.08 10.58
N ASN A 42 4.38 -7.77 10.71
CA ASN A 42 3.61 -7.14 11.78
C ASN A 42 2.79 -5.95 11.23
N LEU A 43 1.76 -6.20 10.42
CA LEU A 43 0.80 -5.13 10.07
C LEU A 43 -0.10 -4.74 11.24
N ASP A 44 -0.25 -5.65 12.21
CA ASP A 44 -1.29 -5.58 13.23
C ASP A 44 -0.73 -5.41 14.67
N VAL A 45 0.54 -5.00 14.83
CA VAL A 45 1.17 -4.77 16.16
C VAL A 45 1.40 -3.30 16.41
#